data_AF-A0A5B9FVP9-F1
#
_entry.id   AF-A0A5B9FVP9-F1
#
_cell.length_a   1.000
_cell.length_b   1.000
_cell.length_c   1.000
_cell.angle_alpha   90.00
_cell.angle_beta   90.00
_cell.angle_gamma   90.00
#
_symmetry.space_group_name_H-M   'P 1'
#
loop_
_entity.id
_entity.type
_entity.pdbx_description
1 polymer ?
#
loop_
_entity_poly.entity_id
_entity_poly.type
_entity_poly.pdbx_seq_one_letter_code
_entity_poly.pdbx_strand_id
1 'polypeptide(L)'
;MAKLTDKNKALAANIFKANPTVKTLYINDRGEFFTSSNLARNSVKKAEDITEIPKASVVTETESSKAQEQPDRPNVAKTVKAIKAAETLEALKEFEGDDRKTVQDALEARIKELEAPGTEPAKEPVKDPAQDNTNAQ
;
A
#
# COMPACT_ATOMS: atom_id res chain seq x y z
N MET A 1 19.21 -15.39 -26.02
CA MET A 1 18.89 -14.72 -24.72
C MET A 1 17.53 -14.05 -24.81
N ALA A 2 16.50 -14.71 -24.25
CA ALA A 2 15.17 -14.13 -24.12
C ALA A 2 15.23 -12.88 -23.25
N LYS A 3 14.92 -11.71 -23.83
CA LYS A 3 14.90 -10.44 -23.09
C LYS A 3 13.73 -10.48 -22.11
N LEU A 4 14.04 -10.53 -20.82
CA LEU A 4 13.04 -10.38 -19.77
C LEU A 4 12.52 -8.94 -19.80
N THR A 5 11.34 -8.74 -20.39
CA THR A 5 10.67 -7.44 -20.43
C THR A 5 9.88 -7.19 -19.15
N ASP A 6 9.56 -5.93 -18.83
CA ASP A 6 8.74 -5.56 -17.67
C ASP A 6 7.36 -6.23 -17.69
N LYS A 7 6.78 -6.41 -18.88
CA LYS A 7 5.53 -7.17 -19.06
C LYS A 7 5.68 -8.63 -18.62
N ASN A 8 6.80 -9.27 -18.97
CA ASN A 8 7.08 -10.66 -18.61
C ASN A 8 7.35 -10.80 -17.10
N LYS A 9 7.98 -9.81 -16.46
CA LYS A 9 8.14 -9.79 -14.99
C LYS A 9 6.78 -9.73 -14.29
N ALA A 10 5.87 -8.87 -14.73
CA ALA A 10 4.53 -8.76 -14.15
C ALA A 10 3.71 -10.06 -14.31
N LEU A 11 3.80 -10.70 -15.47
CA LEU A 11 3.18 -12.00 -15.71
C LEU A 11 3.79 -13.10 -14.83
N ALA A 12 5.11 -13.15 -14.71
CA ALA A 12 5.80 -14.09 -13.80
C ALA A 12 5.33 -13.91 -12.35
N ALA A 13 5.18 -12.67 -11.88
CA ALA A 13 4.67 -12.36 -10.54
C ALA A 13 3.27 -12.96 -10.30
N ASN A 14 2.38 -12.85 -11.30
CA ASN A 14 1.04 -13.41 -11.21
C ASN A 14 1.06 -14.94 -11.21
N ILE A 15 1.92 -15.57 -12.01
CA ILE A 15 2.10 -17.04 -12.02
C ILE A 15 2.62 -17.53 -10.66
N PHE A 16 3.57 -16.82 -10.04
CA PHE A 16 4.08 -17.15 -8.70
C PHE A 16 3.04 -16.99 -7.59
N LYS A 17 2.11 -16.03 -7.73
CA LYS A 17 0.99 -15.86 -6.79
C LYS A 17 -0.03 -16.99 -6.93
N ALA A 18 -0.35 -17.38 -8.17
CA ALA A 18 -1.26 -18.48 -8.45
C ALA A 18 -0.68 -19.85 -8.05
N ASN A 19 0.65 -20.00 -8.12
CA ASN A 19 1.36 -21.25 -7.84
C ASN A 19 2.41 -21.02 -6.75
N PRO A 20 2.03 -20.96 -5.46
CA PRO A 20 2.92 -20.59 -4.37
C PRO A 20 4.07 -21.59 -4.14
N THR A 21 3.90 -22.84 -4.57
CA THR A 21 4.88 -23.92 -4.48
C THR A 21 6.04 -23.78 -5.46
N VAL A 22 5.85 -23.01 -6.55
CA VAL A 22 6.87 -22.80 -7.59
C VAL A 22 7.86 -21.74 -7.12
N LYS A 23 9.14 -22.11 -7.08
CA LYS A 23 10.25 -21.22 -6.66
C LYS A 23 10.96 -20.54 -7.83
N THR A 24 10.93 -21.18 -8.99
CA THR A 24 11.62 -20.71 -10.20
C THR A 24 10.72 -20.95 -11.41
N LEU A 25 10.60 -19.94 -12.27
CA LEU A 25 9.99 -20.05 -13.59
C LEU A 25 11.07 -19.95 -14.65
N TYR A 26 10.81 -20.52 -15.81
CA TYR A 26 11.67 -20.47 -16.97
C TYR A 26 10.88 -19.85 -18.11
N ILE A 27 11.46 -18.89 -18.83
CA ILE A 27 10.83 -18.26 -19.99
C ILE A 27 11.67 -18.49 -21.24
N ASN A 28 11.02 -18.81 -22.36
CA ASN A 28 11.69 -18.87 -23.66
C ASN A 28 11.64 -17.51 -24.39
N ASP A 29 12.29 -17.43 -25.55
CA ASP A 29 12.28 -16.26 -26.43
C ASP A 29 10.89 -15.89 -26.98
N ARG A 30 9.96 -16.86 -26.99
CA ARG A 30 8.56 -16.70 -27.40
C ARG A 30 7.65 -16.14 -26.30
N GLY A 31 8.14 -16.03 -25.06
CA GLY A 31 7.37 -15.54 -23.92
C GLY A 31 6.52 -16.60 -23.21
N GLU A 32 6.77 -17.89 -23.47
CA GLU A 32 6.09 -19.01 -22.79
C GLU A 32 6.77 -19.30 -21.45
N PHE A 33 5.97 -19.43 -20.38
CA PHE A 33 6.47 -19.72 -19.03
C PHE A 33 6.36 -21.21 -18.70
N PHE A 34 7.39 -21.73 -18.05
CA PHE A 34 7.48 -23.13 -17.62
C PHE A 34 7.86 -23.20 -16.14
N THR A 35 7.32 -24.18 -15.43
CA THR A 35 7.64 -24.47 -14.02
C THR A 35 8.81 -25.44 -13.85
N SER A 36 9.32 -25.99 -14.96
CA SER A 36 10.39 -26.98 -14.98
C SER A 36 11.41 -26.66 -16.07
N SER A 37 12.70 -26.72 -15.72
CA SER A 37 13.81 -26.50 -16.67
C SER A 37 13.74 -27.47 -17.84
N ASN A 38 13.36 -28.73 -17.60
CA ASN A 38 13.28 -29.75 -18.65
C ASN A 38 12.19 -29.43 -19.71
N LEU A 39 11.05 -28.89 -19.27
CA LEU A 39 9.98 -28.49 -20.19
C LEU A 39 10.40 -27.26 -21.01
N ALA A 40 11.07 -26.30 -20.38
CA ALA A 40 11.62 -25.14 -21.08
C ALA A 40 12.66 -25.55 -22.13
N ARG A 41 13.56 -26.50 -21.80
CA ARG A 41 14.58 -27.04 -22.73
C ARG A 41 13.98 -27.73 -23.93
N ASN A 42 12.89 -28.48 -23.75
CA ASN A 42 12.18 -29.11 -24.85
C ASN A 42 11.39 -28.12 -25.72
N SER A 43 11.18 -26.89 -25.25
CA SER A 43 10.47 -25.84 -26.00
C SER A 43 11.38 -25.08 -26.98
N VAL A 44 12.69 -25.12 -26.78
CA VAL A 44 13.67 -24.32 -27.54
C VAL A 44 14.66 -25.20 -28.28
N LYS A 45 15.25 -24.65 -29.35
CA LYS A 45 16.35 -25.33 -30.08
C LYS A 45 17.70 -25.18 -29.39
N LYS A 46 17.88 -24.11 -28.61
CA LYS A 46 19.13 -23.77 -27.93
C LYS A 46 18.84 -23.45 -26.47
N ALA A 47 19.62 -24.02 -25.57
CA ALA A 47 19.41 -23.82 -24.13
C ALA A 47 19.63 -22.35 -23.70
N GLU A 48 20.46 -21.58 -24.42
CA GLU A 48 20.72 -20.16 -24.13
C GLU A 48 19.54 -19.22 -24.41
N ASP A 49 18.46 -19.74 -24.99
CA ASP A 49 17.23 -18.99 -25.22
C ASP A 49 16.22 -19.11 -24.06
N ILE A 50 16.61 -19.81 -23.00
CA ILE A 50 15.85 -19.88 -21.76
C ILE A 50 16.43 -18.88 -20.75
N THR A 51 15.55 -18.09 -20.16
CA THR A 51 15.89 -17.22 -19.03
C THR A 51 15.24 -17.78 -17.76
N GLU A 52 16.04 -17.97 -16.72
CA GLU A 52 15.56 -18.38 -15.40
C GLU A 52 15.09 -17.16 -14.61
N ILE A 53 13.90 -17.27 -14.03
CA ILE A 53 13.26 -16.24 -13.23
C ILE A 53 13.04 -16.83 -11.84
N PRO A 54 13.91 -16.56 -10.86
CA PRO A 54 13.64 -16.96 -9.48
C PRO A 54 12.54 -16.06 -8.88
N LYS A 55 11.68 -16.64 -8.05
CA LYS A 55 10.58 -15.92 -7.38
C LYS A 55 11.08 -14.69 -6.62
N ALA A 56 12.24 -14.80 -5.98
CA ALA A 56 12.87 -13.71 -5.25
C ALA A 56 13.13 -12.48 -6.14
N SER A 57 13.58 -12.66 -7.38
CA SER A 57 13.89 -11.53 -8.29
C SER A 57 12.67 -10.76 -8.78
N VAL A 58 11.47 -11.33 -8.69
CA VAL A 58 10.22 -10.67 -9.11
C VAL A 58 9.49 -10.06 -7.91
N VAL A 59 9.60 -10.69 -6.74
CA VAL A 59 8.94 -10.23 -5.52
C VAL A 59 9.64 -8.99 -4.95
N THR A 60 10.97 -8.88 -5.06
CA THR A 60 11.72 -7.71 -4.55
C THR A 60 11.40 -6.40 -5.27
N GLU A 61 11.09 -6.43 -6.58
CA GLU A 61 10.63 -5.23 -7.30
C GLU A 61 9.14 -4.91 -7.06
N THR A 62 8.34 -5.89 -6.62
CA THR A 62 6.90 -5.67 -6.38
C THR A 62 6.59 -5.18 -4.96
N GLU A 63 7.50 -5.36 -3.99
CA GLU A 63 7.32 -4.82 -2.64
C GLU A 63 7.83 -3.38 -2.46
N SER A 64 8.74 -2.91 -3.33
CA SER A 64 9.24 -1.52 -3.27
C SER A 64 8.54 -0.54 -4.22
N SER A 65 7.56 -0.98 -5.01
CA SER A 65 6.76 -0.06 -5.86
C SER A 65 5.27 -0.35 -5.88
N LYS A 66 4.76 -1.07 -4.88
CA LYS A 66 3.30 -1.17 -4.64
C LYS A 66 2.84 -0.32 -3.45
N ALA A 67 3.43 0.87 -3.32
CA ALA A 67 2.88 1.97 -2.55
C ALA A 67 1.93 2.87 -3.37
N GLN A 68 1.71 2.60 -4.66
CA GLN A 68 0.76 3.38 -5.46
C GLN A 68 -0.26 2.52 -6.21
N GLU A 69 -1.52 2.88 -5.96
CA GLU A 69 -2.70 2.65 -6.79
C GLU A 69 -3.22 1.20 -6.89
N GLN A 70 -3.84 0.73 -5.79
CA GLN A 70 -5.17 0.16 -5.98
C GLN A 70 -6.10 1.29 -6.47
N PRO A 71 -7.05 1.05 -7.41
CA PRO A 71 -8.12 2.02 -7.61
C PRO A 71 -8.76 2.23 -6.25
N ASP A 72 -8.80 3.49 -5.84
CA ASP A 72 -9.29 3.94 -4.55
C ASP A 72 -10.79 3.60 -4.47
N ARG A 73 -11.09 2.33 -4.17
CA ARG A 73 -12.35 2.00 -3.54
C ARG A 73 -12.18 2.57 -2.14
N PRO A 74 -13.00 3.56 -1.73
CA PRO A 74 -12.96 4.04 -0.37
C PRO A 74 -13.23 2.83 0.52
N ASN A 75 -12.18 2.28 1.11
CA ASN A 75 -12.34 1.23 2.10
C ASN A 75 -12.92 1.94 3.31
N VAL A 76 -13.97 1.38 3.90
CA VAL A 76 -14.63 1.87 5.11
C VAL A 76 -13.60 2.31 6.16
N ALA A 77 -12.51 1.57 6.32
CA ALA A 77 -11.44 1.90 7.25
C ALA A 77 -10.72 3.24 6.95
N LYS A 78 -10.51 3.59 5.67
CA LYS A 78 -9.92 4.88 5.28
C LYS A 78 -10.89 6.03 5.55
N THR A 79 -12.16 5.87 5.18
CA THR A 79 -13.20 6.88 5.38
C THR A 79 -13.43 7.17 6.88
N VAL A 80 -13.54 6.12 7.71
CA VAL A 80 -13.65 6.28 9.17
C VAL A 80 -12.42 6.95 9.76
N LYS A 81 -11.22 6.71 9.22
CA LYS A 81 -9.99 7.39 9.66
C LYS A 81 -10.01 8.88 9.28
N ALA A 82 -10.49 9.23 8.09
CA ALA A 82 -10.65 10.61 7.65
C ALA A 82 -11.67 11.36 8.51
N ILE A 83 -12.80 10.73 8.82
CA ILE A 83 -13.81 11.26 9.76
C ILE A 83 -13.18 11.52 11.14
N LYS A 84 -12.44 10.56 11.71
CA LYS A 84 -11.77 10.77 13.00
C LYS A 84 -10.70 11.85 12.98
N ALA A 85 -10.06 12.06 11.84
CA ALA A 85 -9.05 13.11 11.67
C ALA A 85 -9.67 14.49 11.39
N ALA A 86 -10.95 14.58 11.02
CA ALA A 86 -11.61 15.85 10.82
C ALA A 86 -11.71 16.62 12.14
N GLU A 87 -11.19 17.83 12.15
CA GLU A 87 -11.14 18.71 13.33
C GLU A 87 -12.30 19.73 13.33
N THR A 88 -13.05 19.83 12.24
CA THR A 88 -14.14 20.77 12.08
C THR A 88 -15.41 20.08 11.59
N LEU A 89 -16.57 20.60 12.02
CA LEU A 89 -17.87 20.13 11.55
C LEU A 89 -18.04 20.32 10.03
N GLU A 90 -17.37 21.31 9.43
CA GLU A 90 -17.42 21.53 7.97
C GLU A 90 -16.72 20.41 7.18
N ALA A 91 -15.59 19.89 7.68
CA ALA A 91 -14.90 18.78 7.05
C ALA A 91 -15.69 17.46 7.14
N LEU A 92 -16.56 17.35 8.15
CA LEU A 92 -17.41 16.17 8.34
C LEU A 92 -18.58 16.09 7.34
N LYS A 93 -19.05 17.24 6.83
CA LYS A 93 -20.15 17.30 5.84
C LYS A 93 -19.85 16.57 4.54
N GLU A 94 -18.58 16.45 4.16
CA GLU A 94 -18.15 15.70 2.97
C GLU A 94 -18.49 14.20 3.07
N PHE A 95 -18.67 13.69 4.28
CA PHE A 95 -18.95 12.27 4.54
C PHE A 95 -20.45 11.97 4.80
N GLU A 96 -21.32 12.98 4.86
CA GLU A 96 -22.78 12.79 5.09
C GLU A 96 -23.48 12.04 3.95
N GLY A 97 -22.90 12.08 2.73
CA GLY A 97 -23.43 11.36 1.57
C GLY A 97 -23.10 9.86 1.53
N ASP A 98 -22.43 9.30 2.53
CA ASP A 98 -22.04 7.89 2.55
C ASP A 98 -23.10 7.03 3.27
N ASP A 99 -23.77 6.12 2.54
CA ASP A 99 -24.83 5.23 3.05
C ASP A 99 -24.33 4.08 3.95
N ARG A 100 -23.02 3.98 4.20
CA ARG A 100 -22.47 2.85 4.96
C ARG A 100 -22.63 3.12 6.45
N LYS A 101 -23.36 2.22 7.13
CA LYS A 101 -23.64 2.28 8.58
C LYS A 101 -22.42 2.57 9.47
N THR A 102 -21.25 2.00 9.14
CA THR A 102 -20.00 2.22 9.90
C THR A 102 -19.40 3.61 9.71
N VAL A 103 -19.64 4.23 8.56
CA VAL A 103 -19.20 5.59 8.24
C VAL A 103 -20.13 6.58 8.93
N GLN A 104 -21.45 6.34 8.87
CA GLN A 104 -22.47 7.13 9.59
C GLN A 104 -22.24 7.12 11.10
N ASP A 105 -22.01 5.94 11.70
CA ASP A 105 -21.74 5.81 13.15
C ASP A 105 -20.48 6.59 13.56
N ALA A 106 -19.41 6.51 12.77
CA ALA A 106 -18.19 7.28 13.01
C ALA A 106 -18.40 8.79 12.83
N LEU A 107 -19.21 9.18 11.84
CA LEU A 107 -19.54 10.57 11.53
C LEU A 107 -20.35 11.19 12.67
N GLU A 108 -21.43 10.55 13.09
CA GLU A 108 -22.26 10.97 14.23
C GLU A 108 -21.42 11.02 15.52
N ALA A 109 -20.56 10.04 15.76
CA ALA A 109 -19.68 10.04 16.93
C ALA A 109 -18.72 11.24 16.93
N ARG A 110 -18.13 11.58 15.78
CA ARG A 110 -17.21 12.72 15.67
C ARG A 110 -17.94 14.06 15.68
N ILE A 111 -19.10 14.17 15.05
CA ILE A 111 -19.97 15.36 15.14
C ILE A 111 -20.32 15.61 16.61
N LYS A 112 -20.77 14.58 17.32
CA LYS A 112 -21.09 14.68 18.75
C LYS A 112 -19.90 15.06 19.62
N GLU A 113 -18.70 14.60 19.28
CA GLU A 113 -17.47 14.96 19.97
C GLU A 113 -17.04 16.41 19.72
N LEU A 114 -17.23 16.93 18.50
CA LEU A 114 -16.95 18.33 18.15
C LEU A 114 -18.05 19.30 18.61
N GLU A 115 -19.30 18.86 18.70
CA GLU A 115 -20.41 19.62 19.28
C GLU A 115 -20.40 19.60 20.81
N ALA A 116 -19.76 18.60 21.43
CA ALA A 116 -19.55 18.58 22.87
C ALA A 116 -18.55 19.70 23.25
N PRO A 117 -18.96 20.70 24.06
CA PRO A 117 -18.04 21.75 24.50
C PRO A 117 -17.06 21.14 25.51
N GLY A 118 -15.87 20.67 25.09
CA GLY A 118 -14.94 20.15 26.09
C GLY A 118 -13.65 19.42 25.70
N THR A 119 -13.25 19.29 24.43
CA THR A 119 -11.90 18.79 24.11
C THR A 119 -11.21 19.70 23.11
N GLU A 120 -10.74 20.83 23.64
CA GLU A 120 -9.67 21.62 23.06
C GLU A 120 -8.52 20.65 22.69
N PRO A 121 -8.01 20.67 21.44
CA PRO A 121 -6.76 19.98 21.15
C PRO A 121 -5.72 20.54 22.11
N ALA A 122 -4.99 19.64 22.77
CA ALA A 122 -3.90 19.98 23.66
C ALA A 122 -2.96 20.95 22.93
N LYS A 123 -3.11 22.24 23.25
CA LYS A 123 -2.16 23.29 22.92
C LYS A 123 -0.80 22.77 23.35
N GLU A 124 0.13 22.76 22.40
CA GLU A 124 1.56 22.69 22.69
C GLU A 124 1.86 23.50 23.96
N PRO A 125 2.63 22.99 24.93
CA PRO A 125 3.11 23.84 25.99
C PRO A 125 4.14 24.78 25.40
N VAL A 126 3.69 25.93 24.88
CA VAL A 126 4.51 27.13 24.79
C VAL A 126 4.87 27.50 26.22
N LYS A 127 6.07 27.11 26.65
CA LYS A 127 6.74 27.66 27.83
C LYS A 127 8.00 28.38 27.38
N ASP A 128 7.82 29.58 26.85
CA ASP A 128 8.66 30.69 27.28
C ASP A 128 7.86 31.44 28.35
N PRO A 129 8.46 31.67 29.53
CA PRO A 129 8.97 33.01 29.74
C PRO A 129 10.31 33.06 30.47
N ALA A 130 11.11 34.05 30.07
CA ALA A 130 12.24 34.58 30.81
C ALA A 130 11.88 34.85 32.29
N GLN A 131 12.79 34.49 33.20
CA GLN A 131 12.98 35.22 34.45
C GLN A 131 14.48 35.36 34.78
N ASP A 132 14.92 36.60 34.68
CA ASP A 132 15.95 37.24 35.49
C ASP A 132 15.97 36.70 36.92
N ASN A 133 17.15 36.32 37.40
CA ASN A 133 17.47 36.40 38.82
C ASN A 133 18.97 36.62 38.98
N THR A 134 19.29 37.90 39.13
CA THR A 134 20.41 38.41 39.91
C THR A 134 20.50 37.65 41.26
N ASN A 135 21.65 37.05 41.57
CA ASN A 135 22.03 36.86 42.97
C ASN A 135 23.52 37.11 43.14
N ALA A 136 23.81 38.23 43.80
CA ALA A 136 25.08 38.53 44.40
C ALA A 136 25.23 37.68 45.67
N GLN A 137 26.39 37.03 45.83
CA GLN A 137 27.12 36.95 47.09
C GLN A 137 28.57 36.51 46.81
#